data_AF-A0A1M5Q148-F1
#
_entry.id   AF-A0A1M5Q148-F1
#
_cell.length_a   1.000
_cell.length_b   1.000
_cell.length_c   1.000
_cell.angle_alpha   90.00
_cell.angle_beta   90.00
_cell.angle_gamma   90.00
#
_symmetry.space_group_name_H-M   'P 1'
#
loop_
_entity.id
_entity.type
_entity.pdbx_description
1 polymer ?
#
loop_
_entity_poly.entity_id
_entity_poly.type
_entity_poly.pdbx_seq_one_letter_code
_entity_poly.pdbx_strand_id
1 'polypeptide(L)' 'MKKSITDSLKKVVKENKVSKEDFSAVKSYYEAIKIYDNLVSDGLAEKRGYNLKTIDSKNNLVLFNSLV' A
#
# COMPACT_ATOMS: atom_id res chain seq x y z
N MET A 1 -18.24 -27.34 -13.85
CA MET A 1 -17.03 -27.29 -13.00
C MET A 1 -16.71 -25.84 -12.67
N LYS A 2 -16.75 -25.44 -11.39
CA LYS A 2 -16.24 -24.12 -10.98
C LYS A 2 -14.73 -24.12 -11.22
N LYS A 3 -14.24 -23.19 -12.05
CA LYS A 3 -12.79 -22.96 -12.19
C LYS A 3 -12.21 -22.69 -10.81
N SER A 4 -11.18 -23.43 -10.44
CA SER A 4 -10.47 -23.20 -9.19
C SER A 4 -9.84 -21.81 -9.22
N ILE A 5 -9.90 -21.07 -8.12
CA ILE A 5 -9.22 -19.77 -7.97
C ILE A 5 -7.74 -19.90 -8.34
N THR A 6 -7.14 -21.06 -8.04
CA THR A 6 -5.77 -21.41 -8.39
C THR A 6 -5.51 -21.38 -9.90
N ASP A 7 -6.45 -21.86 -10.71
CA ASP A 7 -6.30 -21.90 -12.17
C ASP A 7 -6.41 -20.51 -12.80
N SER A 8 -7.30 -19.68 -12.25
CA SER A 8 -7.44 -18.28 -12.63
C SER A 8 -6.18 -17.47 -12.31
N LEU A 9 -5.59 -17.67 -11.13
CA LEU A 9 -4.34 -17.01 -10.73
C LEU A 9 -3.16 -17.42 -11.62
N LYS A 10 -3.01 -18.73 -11.90
CA LYS A 10 -1.97 -19.23 -12.82
C LYS A 10 -2.08 -18.62 -14.21
N LYS A 11 -3.31 -18.45 -14.71
CA LYS A 11 -3.57 -17.84 -16.02
C LYS A 11 -3.10 -16.38 -16.04
N VAL A 12 -3.51 -15.58 -15.05
CA VAL A 12 -3.15 -14.15 -14.95
C VAL A 12 -1.62 -13.96 -14.84
N VAL A 13 -0.95 -14.77 -14.02
CA VAL A 13 0.52 -14.72 -13.87
C VAL A 13 1.22 -14.99 -15.21
N LYS A 14 0.74 -16.01 -15.95
CA LYS A 14 1.31 -16.39 -17.26
C LYS A 14 1.05 -15.35 -18.34
N GLU A 15 -0.16 -14.79 -18.40
CA GLU A 15 -0.55 -13.79 -19.40
C GLU A 15 0.18 -12.46 -19.22
N ASN A 16 0.43 -12.05 -17.97
CA ASN A 16 1.09 -10.78 -17.68
C ASN A 16 2.63 -10.89 -17.64
N LYS A 17 3.19 -12.06 -18.01
CA LYS A 17 4.64 -12.33 -17.97
C LYS A 17 5.29 -11.93 -16.64
N VAL A 18 4.57 -12.09 -15.54
CA VAL A 18 5.10 -11.76 -14.20
C VAL A 18 6.31 -12.64 -13.97
N SER A 19 7.49 -12.02 -13.89
CA SER A 19 8.74 -12.75 -13.69
C SER A 19 8.73 -13.36 -12.28
N LYS A 20 9.50 -14.44 -12.06
CA LYS A 20 9.59 -15.01 -10.70
C LYS A 20 10.17 -14.01 -9.72
N GLU A 21 11.02 -13.11 -10.22
CA GLU A 21 11.61 -12.00 -9.51
C GLU A 21 10.54 -10.98 -9.05
N ASP A 22 9.58 -10.62 -9.91
CA ASP A 22 8.46 -9.74 -9.56
C ASP A 22 7.57 -10.35 -8.47
N PHE A 23 7.34 -11.67 -8.53
CA PHE A 23 6.59 -12.38 -7.50
C PHE A 23 7.31 -12.39 -6.14
N SER A 24 8.64 -12.51 -6.16
CA SER A 24 9.47 -12.44 -4.95
C SER A 24 9.40 -11.06 -4.29
N ALA A 25 9.49 -9.98 -5.08
CA ALA A 25 9.37 -8.63 -4.56
C ALA A 25 7.99 -8.38 -3.92
N VAL A 26 6.91 -8.78 -4.60
CA VAL A 26 5.54 -8.68 -4.06
C VAL A 26 5.39 -9.46 -2.76
N LYS A 27 5.97 -10.67 -2.70
CA LYS A 27 5.96 -11.48 -1.48
C LYS A 27 6.67 -10.77 -0.32
N SER A 28 7.86 -10.21 -0.56
CA SER A 28 8.60 -9.45 0.45
C SER A 28 7.84 -8.23 0.94
N TYR A 29 7.15 -7.50 0.06
CA TYR A 29 6.27 -6.39 0.46
C TYR A 29 5.13 -6.87 1.36
N TYR A 30 4.51 -8.01 1.01
CA TYR A 30 3.41 -8.57 1.80
C TYR A 30 3.87 -9.01 3.20
N GLU A 31 5.07 -9.58 3.30
CA GLU A 31 5.68 -9.94 4.59
C GLU A 31 6.01 -8.69 5.42
N ALA A 32 6.58 -7.65 4.80
CA ALA A 32 6.85 -6.38 5.47
C ALA A 32 5.58 -5.71 6.02
N ILE A 33 4.49 -5.72 5.26
CA ILE A 33 3.19 -5.19 5.69
C ILE A 33 2.68 -5.93 6.93
N LYS A 34 2.74 -7.27 6.93
CA LYS A 34 2.32 -8.06 8.10
C LYS A 34 3.14 -7.75 9.34
N ILE A 35 4.46 -7.63 9.20
CA ILE A 35 5.34 -7.27 10.32
C ILE A 35 4.93 -5.90 10.86
N TYR A 36 4.71 -4.93 9.98
CA TYR A 36 4.28 -3.60 10.38
C TYR A 36 2.92 -3.61 11.10
N ASP A 37 1.93 -4.32 10.56
CA ASP A 37 0.62 -4.44 11.20
C ASP A 37 0.68 -5.09 12.58
N ASN A 38 1.55 -6.09 12.77
CA ASN A 38 1.79 -6.70 14.08
C ASN A 38 2.41 -5.67 15.05
N LEU A 39 3.44 -4.94 14.62
CA LEU A 39 4.05 -3.89 15.44
C LEU A 39 3.04 -2.80 15.85
N VAL A 40 2.11 -2.46 14.96
CA VAL A 40 1.02 -1.53 15.29
C VAL A 40 0.07 -2.14 16.33
N SER A 41 -0.32 -3.40 16.15
CA SER A 41 -1.18 -4.11 17.10
C SER A 41 -0.54 -4.23 18.49
N ASP A 42 0.77 -4.40 18.56
CA ASP A 42 1.53 -4.50 19.81
C ASP A 42 1.81 -3.13 20.46
N GLY A 43 1.38 -2.03 19.83
CA GLY A 43 1.62 -0.66 20.29
C GLY A 43 3.08 -0.20 20.13
N LEU A 44 3.89 -0.94 19.37
CA LEU A 44 5.30 -0.65 19.08
C LEU A 44 5.46 0.29 17.87
N ALA A 45 4.41 0.43 17.06
CA ALA A 45 4.35 1.34 15.92
C ALA A 45 2.98 2.03 15.82
N GLU A 46 2.91 3.13 15.08
CA GLU A 46 1.66 3.83 14.77
C GLU A 46 1.41 3.82 13.26
N LYS A 47 0.14 3.65 12.86
CA LYS A 47 -0.26 3.82 11.47
C LYS A 47 0.01 5.25 11.03
N ARG A 48 1.01 5.43 10.16
CA ARG A 48 1.10 6.68 9.41
C ARG A 48 -0.14 6.76 8.54
N GLY A 49 -1.00 7.74 8.83
CA GLY A 49 -2.14 8.06 7.98
C GLY A 49 -1.69 8.48 6.57
N TYR A 50 -2.57 9.11 5.81
CA TYR A 50 -2.20 9.62 4.49
C TYR A 50 -1.09 10.67 4.61
N ASN A 51 0.15 10.25 4.32
CA ASN A 51 1.34 11.10 4.33
C ASN A 51 1.40 11.96 3.05
N LEU A 52 0.29 12.64 2.72
CA LEU A 52 0.30 13.78 1.81
C LEU A 52 0.76 15.00 2.62
N LYS A 53 2.08 15.17 2.68
CA LYS A 53 2.85 16.32 3.20
C LYS A 53 2.05 17.37 4.00
N THR A 54 2.29 17.41 5.31
CA THR A 54 1.95 18.56 6.18
C THR A 54 2.63 19.88 5.76
N ILE A 55 3.58 19.84 4.82
CA ILE A 55 4.13 21.03 4.16
C ILE A 55 3.12 21.68 3.20
N ASP A 56 2.25 20.92 2.53
CA ASP A 56 1.26 21.48 1.60
C ASP A 56 0.03 22.06 2.34
N SER A 57 -0.23 21.64 3.59
CA SER A 57 -1.41 22.10 4.34
C SER A 57 -1.22 23.42 5.09
N LYS A 58 0.02 23.87 5.37
CA LYS A 58 0.28 25.04 6.21
C LYS A 58 0.32 26.38 5.48
N ASN A 59 0.48 26.41 4.16
CA ASN A 59 0.66 27.66 3.41
C ASN A 59 -0.60 28.23 2.73
N ASN A 60 -1.74 27.51 2.72
CA ASN A 60 -2.95 27.96 2.02
C ASN A 60 -4.08 28.50 2.92
N LEU A 61 -3.91 28.54 4.24
CA LEU A 61 -4.95 29.03 5.16
C LEU A 61 -4.83 30.52 5.52
N VAL A 62 -3.73 31.20 5.16
CA VAL A 62 -3.51 32.62 5.53
C VAL A 62 -3.89 33.59 4.41
N LEU A 63 -4.02 33.15 3.16
CA LEU A 63 -4.28 34.03 2.02
C LEU A 63 -5.77 34.22 1.64
N PHE A 64 -6.69 33.43 2.19
CA PHE A 64 -8.12 33.58 1.88
C PHE A 64 -8.88 34.53 2.82
N ASN A 65 -8.35 34.82 4.01
CA ASN A 65 -9.03 35.67 4.99
C ASN A 65 -8.61 37.16 4.94
N SER A 66 -7.85 37.59 3.93
CA SER A 66 -7.52 39.00 3.71
C SER A 66 -8.23 39.63 2.51
N LEU A 67 -9.22 38.96 1.93
CA LEU A 67 -9.98 39.42 0.76
C LEU A 67 -11.50 39.37 0.96
N VAL A 68 -11.98 39.34 2.21
CA VAL A 68 -13.39 39.61 2.55
C VAL A 68 -13.44 40.74 3.56
#